data_AF-A0A9E1PWH5-F1
#
_entry.id   AF-A0A9E1PWH5-F1
#
_cell.length_a   1.000
_cell.length_b   1.000
_cell.length_c   1.000
_cell.angle_alpha   90.00
_cell.angle_beta   90.00
_cell.angle_gamma   90.00
#
_symmetry.space_group_name_H-M   'P 1'
#
loop_
_entity.id
_entity.type
_entity.pdbx_description
1 polymer ?
#
loop_
_entity_poly.entity_id
_entity_poly.type
_entity_poly.pdbx_seq_one_letter_code
_entity_poly.pdbx_strand_id
1 'polypeptide(L)'
;MRVDDGEGAVGGEDVVGIAAENRGFWAFLDRAGRALMERPYWSALAVVLALTLLPVAVWLDLKHLSDESLSRQATDLNAMVSDIRSYYARNVVGRIVKNHGDTTPTTNYRDIDGGIPVPATLSIELANVIGKRVNNV
;
A
#
# COMPACT_ATOMS: atom_id res chain seq x y z
N MET A 1 11.19 -52.96 -6.16
CA MET A 1 10.51 -51.83 -6.82
C MET A 1 9.07 -51.85 -6.35
N ARG A 2 8.76 -51.10 -5.29
CA ARG A 2 7.42 -51.01 -4.69
C ARG A 2 7.02 -49.54 -4.85
N VAL A 3 5.93 -49.32 -5.54
CA VAL A 3 5.34 -48.00 -5.79
C VAL A 3 4.91 -47.44 -4.44
N ASP A 4 5.35 -46.21 -4.17
CA ASP A 4 5.00 -45.40 -3.01
C ASP A 4 3.77 -44.58 -3.42
N ASP A 5 2.61 -44.98 -2.94
CA ASP A 5 1.34 -44.33 -3.22
C ASP A 5 1.17 -43.19 -2.20
N GLY A 6 1.57 -41.99 -2.61
CA GLY A 6 1.40 -40.76 -1.86
C GLY A 6 -0.08 -40.35 -1.76
N GLU A 7 -0.86 -41.06 -0.96
CA GLU A 7 -2.15 -40.58 -0.48
C GLU A 7 -1.92 -39.70 0.75
N GLY A 8 -1.65 -38.43 0.47
CA GLY A 8 -1.67 -37.38 1.49
C GLY A 8 -3.04 -37.35 2.16
N ALA A 9 -3.05 -37.67 3.45
CA ALA A 9 -4.17 -37.46 4.35
C ALA A 9 -4.50 -35.95 4.43
N VAL A 10 -5.27 -35.45 3.48
CA VAL A 10 -5.86 -34.10 3.54
C VAL A 10 -7.13 -34.18 4.38
N GLY A 11 -6.92 -34.06 5.69
CA GLY A 11 -7.78 -33.35 6.65
C GLY A 11 -9.30 -33.53 6.53
N GLY A 12 -9.83 -34.61 7.10
CA GLY A 12 -11.26 -34.71 7.43
C GLY A 12 -11.71 -33.69 8.49
N GLU A 13 -10.77 -33.11 9.23
CA GLU A 13 -11.02 -32.12 10.30
C GLU A 13 -11.31 -30.72 9.74
N ASP A 14 -10.67 -30.34 8.63
CA ASP A 14 -10.87 -29.03 7.98
C ASP A 14 -12.25 -28.93 7.31
N VAL A 15 -12.75 -30.04 6.75
CA VAL A 15 -14.09 -30.09 6.12
C VAL A 15 -15.21 -29.97 7.16
N VAL A 16 -14.99 -30.52 8.37
CA VAL A 16 -15.94 -30.43 9.48
C VAL A 16 -15.96 -29.03 10.10
N GLY A 17 -14.79 -28.37 10.17
CA GLY A 17 -14.67 -26.96 10.62
C GLY A 17 -15.43 -25.99 9.71
N ILE A 18 -15.22 -26.10 8.39
CA ILE A 18 -15.91 -25.26 7.39
C ILE A 18 -17.42 -25.54 7.40
N ALA A 19 -17.85 -26.79 7.58
CA ALA A 19 -19.28 -27.14 7.65
C ALA A 19 -19.95 -26.66 8.96
N ALA A 20 -19.23 -26.58 10.07
CA ALA A 20 -19.76 -26.11 11.35
C ALA A 20 -19.97 -24.59 11.35
N GLU A 21 -19.03 -23.82 10.82
CA GLU A 21 -19.12 -22.37 10.69
C GLU A 21 -20.24 -21.96 9.71
N ASN A 22 -20.33 -22.67 8.58
CA ASN A 22 -21.33 -22.43 7.55
C ASN A 22 -22.77 -22.74 8.01
N ARG A 23 -22.97 -23.72 8.91
CA ARG A 23 -24.30 -24.07 9.44
C ARG A 23 -24.96 -22.92 10.22
N GLY A 24 -24.18 -22.15 10.98
CA GLY A 24 -24.70 -20.98 11.71
C GLY A 24 -25.15 -19.86 10.77
N PHE A 25 -24.39 -19.66 9.70
CA PHE A 25 -24.72 -18.71 8.63
C PHE A 25 -26.03 -19.09 7.91
N TRP A 26 -26.19 -20.35 7.50
CA TRP A 26 -27.44 -20.80 6.86
C TRP A 26 -28.65 -20.68 7.80
N ALA A 27 -28.51 -21.03 9.08
CA ALA A 27 -29.59 -20.90 10.06
C ALA A 27 -29.99 -19.43 10.32
N PHE A 28 -29.02 -18.51 10.28
CA PHE A 28 -29.26 -17.07 10.34
C PHE A 28 -29.98 -16.57 9.09
N LEU A 29 -29.57 -17.01 7.89
CA LEU A 29 -30.24 -16.66 6.63
C LEU A 29 -31.69 -17.17 6.59
N ASP A 30 -31.94 -18.39 7.06
CA ASP A 30 -33.28 -18.96 7.14
C ASP A 30 -34.17 -18.22 8.15
N ARG A 31 -33.58 -17.69 9.22
CA ARG A 31 -34.29 -16.87 10.20
C ARG A 31 -34.57 -15.47 9.67
N ALA A 32 -33.63 -14.87 8.95
CA ALA A 32 -33.80 -13.57 8.30
C ALA A 32 -34.82 -13.64 7.15
N GLY A 33 -34.78 -14.69 6.33
CA GLY A 33 -35.72 -14.92 5.24
C GLY A 33 -37.15 -15.19 5.73
N ARG A 34 -37.30 -15.90 6.85
CA ARG A 34 -38.62 -16.08 7.50
C ARG A 34 -39.16 -14.79 8.10
N ALA A 35 -38.32 -13.98 8.75
CA ALA A 35 -38.72 -12.66 9.25
C ALA A 35 -39.16 -11.70 8.12
N LEU A 36 -38.59 -11.87 6.92
CA LEU A 36 -38.96 -11.17 5.68
C LEU A 36 -40.39 -11.52 5.21
N MET A 37 -40.87 -12.75 5.47
CA MET A 37 -42.14 -13.27 4.95
C MET A 37 -43.35 -12.95 5.83
N GLU A 38 -43.16 -12.56 7.09
CA GLU A 38 -44.29 -12.32 8.01
C GLU A 38 -45.00 -10.98 7.78
N ARG A 39 -44.38 -10.00 7.10
CA ARG A 39 -45.00 -8.70 6.75
C ARG A 39 -44.40 -8.06 5.48
N PRO A 40 -45.23 -7.56 4.52
CA PRO A 40 -44.76 -7.00 3.24
C PRO A 40 -43.86 -5.76 3.38
N TYR A 41 -43.84 -5.09 4.54
CA TYR A 41 -42.94 -3.97 4.81
C TYR A 41 -41.52 -4.41 5.16
N TRP A 42 -41.35 -5.58 5.79
CA TRP A 42 -40.03 -6.09 6.19
C TRP A 42 -39.23 -6.60 4.99
N SER A 43 -39.92 -7.17 4.01
CA SER A 43 -39.32 -7.53 2.73
C SER A 43 -38.82 -6.31 1.96
N ALA A 44 -39.62 -5.25 1.89
CA ALA A 44 -39.20 -3.99 1.27
C ALA A 44 -37.97 -3.38 1.98
N LEU A 45 -37.95 -3.38 3.31
CA LEU A 45 -36.81 -2.88 4.09
C LEU A 45 -35.52 -3.67 3.82
N ALA A 46 -35.60 -5.00 3.78
CA ALA A 46 -34.45 -5.85 3.53
C ALA A 46 -33.86 -5.64 2.12
N VAL A 47 -34.72 -5.44 1.11
CA VAL A 47 -34.30 -5.13 -0.26
C VAL A 47 -33.60 -3.78 -0.32
N VAL A 48 -34.16 -2.75 0.32
CA VAL A 48 -33.51 -1.43 0.38
C VAL A 48 -32.16 -1.52 1.09
N LEU A 49 -32.09 -2.24 2.21
CA LEU A 49 -30.86 -2.44 2.96
C LEU A 49 -29.79 -3.16 2.11
N ALA A 50 -30.18 -4.23 1.40
CA ALA A 50 -29.28 -4.94 0.48
C ALA A 50 -28.78 -4.04 -0.67
N LEU A 51 -29.66 -3.22 -1.25
CA LEU A 51 -29.28 -2.26 -2.31
C LEU A 51 -28.34 -1.18 -1.78
N THR A 52 -28.52 -0.72 -0.55
CA THR A 52 -27.64 0.29 0.08
C THR A 52 -26.29 -0.29 0.53
N LEU A 53 -26.22 -1.59 0.85
CA LEU A 53 -24.97 -2.23 1.25
C LEU A 53 -23.93 -2.23 0.12
N LEU A 54 -24.37 -2.30 -1.14
CA LEU A 54 -23.46 -2.31 -2.30
C LEU A 54 -22.62 -1.03 -2.41
N PRO A 55 -23.20 0.19 -2.49
CA PRO A 55 -22.41 1.42 -2.52
C PRO A 55 -21.58 1.62 -1.26
N VAL A 56 -22.05 1.15 -0.08
CA VAL A 56 -21.26 1.18 1.16
C VAL A 56 -20.04 0.28 1.09
N ALA A 57 -20.17 -0.93 0.53
CA ALA A 57 -19.07 -1.86 0.32
C ALA A 57 -18.04 -1.30 -0.68
N VAL A 58 -18.50 -0.70 -1.78
CA VAL A 58 -17.62 -0.02 -2.75
C VAL A 58 -16.85 1.13 -2.10
N TRP A 59 -17.51 1.90 -1.23
CA TRP A 59 -16.85 3.00 -0.52
C TRP A 59 -15.79 2.51 0.48
N LEU A 60 -16.06 1.42 1.20
CA LEU A 60 -15.11 0.79 2.11
C LEU A 60 -13.91 0.18 1.36
N ASP A 61 -14.17 -0.46 0.21
CA ASP A 61 -13.13 -1.03 -0.66
C ASP A 61 -12.19 0.06 -1.20
N LEU A 62 -12.76 1.16 -1.72
CA LEU A 62 -11.98 2.32 -2.18
C LEU A 62 -11.15 2.97 -1.05
N LYS A 63 -11.69 3.01 0.17
CA LYS A 63 -10.99 3.57 1.34
C LYS A 63 -9.81 2.70 1.78
N HIS A 64 -10.00 1.39 1.85
CA HIS A 64 -8.94 0.44 2.17
C HIS A 64 -7.82 0.45 1.13
N LEU A 65 -8.16 0.52 -0.16
CA LEU A 65 -7.18 0.60 -1.24
C LEU A 65 -6.42 1.94 -1.27
N SER A 66 -7.08 3.05 -0.91
CA SER A 66 -6.45 4.38 -0.94
C SER A 66 -5.46 4.61 0.20
N ASP A 67 -5.79 4.19 1.42
CA ASP A 67 -4.88 4.35 2.57
C ASP A 67 -3.62 3.49 2.43
N GLU A 68 -3.76 2.28 1.87
CA GLU A 68 -2.63 1.37 1.68
C GLU A 68 -1.75 1.78 0.50
N SER A 69 -2.35 2.25 -0.60
CA SER A 69 -1.62 2.64 -1.81
C SER A 69 -0.88 3.97 -1.67
N LEU A 70 -1.46 4.97 -0.98
CA LEU A 70 -0.81 6.28 -0.82
C LEU A 70 0.34 6.25 0.19
N SER A 71 0.21 5.47 1.26
CA SER A 71 1.27 5.31 2.27
C SER A 71 2.49 4.54 1.73
N ARG A 72 2.24 3.47 0.95
CA ARG A 72 3.31 2.72 0.27
C ARG A 72 3.98 3.55 -0.81
N GLN A 73 3.21 4.27 -1.65
CA GLN A 73 3.78 5.15 -2.67
C GLN A 73 4.66 6.26 -2.07
N ALA A 74 4.26 6.86 -0.95
CA ALA A 74 5.07 7.87 -0.28
C ALA A 74 6.37 7.27 0.32
N THR A 75 6.28 6.06 0.87
CA THR A 75 7.44 5.34 1.44
C THR A 75 8.43 4.94 0.35
N ASP A 76 7.95 4.40 -0.76
CA ASP A 76 8.79 3.96 -1.88
C ASP A 76 9.45 5.14 -2.59
N LEU A 77 8.74 6.26 -2.76
CA LEU A 77 9.33 7.49 -3.31
C LEU A 77 10.44 8.03 -2.40
N ASN A 78 10.21 8.04 -1.09
CA ASN A 78 11.21 8.49 -0.13
C ASN A 78 12.46 7.58 -0.13
N ALA A 79 12.26 6.26 -0.28
CA ALA A 79 13.36 5.31 -0.44
C ALA A 79 14.16 5.58 -1.73
N MET A 80 13.48 5.76 -2.86
CA MET A 80 14.14 6.07 -4.14
C MET A 80 14.95 7.37 -4.09
N VAL A 81 14.42 8.43 -3.46
CA VAL A 81 15.15 9.70 -3.29
C VAL A 81 16.40 9.52 -2.40
N SER A 82 16.30 8.70 -1.34
CA SER A 82 17.43 8.35 -0.48
C SER A 82 18.52 7.58 -1.23
N ASP A 83 18.13 6.68 -2.13
CA ASP A 83 19.07 5.92 -2.96
C ASP A 83 19.82 6.81 -3.95
N ILE A 84 19.12 7.75 -4.59
CA ILE A 84 19.75 8.77 -5.47
C ILE A 84 20.76 9.60 -4.68
N ARG A 85 20.37 10.09 -3.49
CA ARG A 85 21.25 10.85 -2.58
C ARG A 85 22.52 10.05 -2.26
N SER A 86 22.34 8.81 -1.85
CA SER A 86 23.43 7.92 -1.42
C SER A 86 24.35 7.53 -2.58
N TYR A 87 23.81 7.38 -3.79
CA TYR A 87 24.58 7.10 -4.99
C TYR A 87 25.43 8.32 -5.39
N TYR A 88 24.82 9.51 -5.46
CA TYR A 88 25.53 10.74 -5.84
C TYR A 88 26.66 11.08 -4.85
N ALA A 89 26.41 10.93 -3.55
CA ALA A 89 27.41 11.11 -2.50
C ALA A 89 28.64 10.22 -2.69
N ARG A 90 28.40 8.92 -2.89
CA ARG A 90 29.46 7.90 -2.94
C ARG A 90 30.20 7.90 -4.26
N ASN A 91 29.47 8.00 -5.37
CA ASN A 91 30.01 7.78 -6.70
C ASN A 91 30.37 9.04 -7.47
N VAL A 92 29.75 10.19 -7.18
CA VAL A 92 30.06 11.45 -7.86
C VAL A 92 30.97 12.28 -6.97
N VAL A 93 30.44 12.76 -5.84
CA VAL A 93 31.18 13.61 -4.90
C VAL A 93 32.43 12.89 -4.39
N GLY A 94 32.29 11.62 -3.97
CA GLY A 94 33.41 10.81 -3.50
C GLY A 94 34.52 10.57 -4.53
N ARG A 95 34.20 10.55 -5.84
CA ARG A 95 35.22 10.40 -6.90
C ARG A 95 35.89 11.72 -7.26
N ILE A 96 35.13 12.81 -7.23
CA ILE A 96 35.64 14.16 -7.50
C ILE A 96 36.66 14.57 -6.44
N VAL A 97 36.32 14.41 -5.16
CA VAL A 97 37.23 14.72 -4.03
C VAL A 97 38.49 13.85 -4.06
N LYS A 98 38.37 12.57 -4.42
CA LYS A 98 39.51 11.64 -4.50
C LYS A 98 40.46 11.92 -5.67
N ASN A 99 40.01 12.66 -6.68
CA ASN A 99 40.78 12.94 -7.90
C ASN A 99 41.31 14.39 -7.96
N HIS A 100 41.43 15.09 -6.82
CA HIS A 100 42.06 16.41 -6.70
C HIS A 100 41.49 17.52 -7.60
N GLY A 101 40.21 17.48 -7.96
CA GLY A 101 39.56 18.66 -8.55
C GLY A 101 39.39 19.75 -7.48
N ASP A 102 39.52 21.03 -7.85
CA ASP A 102 39.28 22.23 -6.99
C ASP A 102 37.80 22.38 -6.58
N THR A 103 37.17 21.29 -6.19
CA THR A 103 35.73 21.21 -5.93
C THR A 103 35.50 20.69 -4.52
N THR A 104 34.84 21.50 -3.70
CA THR A 104 34.64 21.23 -2.27
C THR A 104 33.17 20.90 -2.01
N PRO A 105 32.86 19.72 -1.42
CA PRO A 105 31.50 19.41 -0.99
C PRO A 105 31.11 20.32 0.18
N THR A 106 30.09 21.15 0.00
CA THR A 106 29.65 22.10 1.03
C THR A 106 28.15 22.37 0.95
N THR A 107 27.55 22.77 2.07
CA THR A 107 26.19 23.28 2.10
C THR A 107 26.11 24.68 1.46
N ASN A 108 27.18 25.48 1.56
CA ASN A 108 27.26 26.84 1.00
C ASN A 108 27.85 26.82 -0.42
N TYR A 109 27.39 25.88 -1.24
CA TYR A 109 27.94 25.63 -2.56
C TYR A 109 27.73 26.78 -3.56
N ARG A 110 26.81 27.70 -3.25
CA ARG A 110 26.52 28.88 -4.08
C ARG A 110 27.51 30.03 -3.87
N ASP A 111 28.20 30.03 -2.73
CA ASP A 111 29.08 31.12 -2.31
C ASP A 111 30.57 30.78 -2.48
N ILE A 112 30.87 29.53 -2.88
CA ILE A 112 32.23 29.00 -3.03
C ILE A 112 32.39 28.53 -4.48
N ASP A 113 33.41 29.06 -5.17
CA ASP A 113 33.77 28.57 -6.50
C ASP A 113 34.21 27.11 -6.43
N GLY A 114 33.67 26.26 -7.31
CA GLY A 114 33.81 24.80 -7.20
C GLY A 114 32.99 24.16 -6.05
N GLY A 115 32.07 24.87 -5.40
CA GLY A 115 31.18 24.31 -4.40
C GLY A 115 30.24 23.26 -4.99
N ILE A 116 30.24 22.04 -4.44
CA ILE A 116 29.27 20.99 -4.80
C ILE A 116 28.31 20.80 -3.62
N PRO A 117 26.98 20.87 -3.82
CA PRO A 117 26.03 20.68 -2.75
C PRO A 117 26.19 19.33 -2.08
N VAL A 118 26.21 19.33 -0.74
CA VAL A 118 26.17 18.08 0.02
C VAL A 118 24.85 17.34 -0.25
N PRO A 119 24.84 16.00 -0.18
CA PRO A 119 23.71 15.19 -0.66
C PRO A 119 22.37 15.54 0.02
N ALA A 120 22.41 15.90 1.30
CA ALA A 120 21.23 16.32 2.05
C ALA A 120 20.61 17.62 1.51
N THR A 121 21.44 18.63 1.20
CA THR A 121 21.00 19.93 0.65
C THR A 121 20.40 19.78 -0.74
N LEU A 122 21.04 18.98 -1.61
CA LEU A 122 20.52 18.69 -2.95
C LEU A 122 19.13 18.02 -2.90
N SER A 123 18.93 17.14 -1.91
CA SER A 123 17.64 16.46 -1.75
C SER A 123 16.53 17.40 -1.27
N ILE A 124 16.87 18.40 -0.44
CA ILE A 124 15.93 19.44 -0.01
C ILE A 124 15.55 20.33 -1.19
N GLU A 125 16.52 20.75 -2.01
CA GLU A 125 16.26 21.54 -3.21
C GLU A 125 15.41 20.77 -4.23
N LEU A 126 15.69 19.48 -4.45
CA LEU A 126 14.87 18.62 -5.31
C LEU A 126 13.44 18.45 -4.78
N ALA A 127 13.27 18.23 -3.47
CA ALA A 127 11.95 18.15 -2.85
C ALA A 127 11.17 19.46 -3.06
N ASN A 128 11.84 20.61 -2.95
CA ASN A 128 11.24 21.92 -3.19
C ASN A 128 10.85 22.12 -4.67
N VAL A 129 11.67 21.66 -5.62
CA VAL A 129 11.37 21.70 -7.06
C VAL A 129 10.19 20.79 -7.43
N ILE A 130 10.15 19.58 -6.88
CA ILE A 130 9.05 18.62 -7.12
C ILE A 130 7.75 19.16 -6.48
N GLY A 131 7.81 19.66 -5.24
CA GLY A 131 6.66 20.22 -4.54
C GLY A 131 6.02 21.42 -5.25
N LYS A 132 6.84 22.32 -5.83
CA LYS A 132 6.33 23.46 -6.63
C LYS A 132 5.58 23.02 -7.89
N ARG A 133 5.91 21.86 -8.47
CA ARG A 133 5.23 21.34 -9.67
C ARG A 133 3.87 20.70 -9.34
N VAL A 134 3.75 20.06 -8.18
CA VAL A 134 2.50 19.44 -7.71
C VAL A 134 1.46 20.48 -7.27
N ASN A 135 1.90 21.64 -6.76
CA ASN A 135 0.99 22.72 -6.35
C ASN A 135 0.52 23.64 -7.50
N ASN A 136 0.98 23.42 -8.74
CA ASN A 136 0.64 24.25 -9.90
C ASN A 136 -0.23 23.50 -10.94
N VAL A 137 -1.07 22.59 -10.46
CA VAL A 137 -2.12 21.89 -11.22
C VAL A 137 -3.47 22.09 -10.55
#